data_AF-A0AAD7IMT1-F1
#
_entry.id   AF-A0AAD7IMT1-F1
#
_cell.length_a   1.000
_cell.length_b   1.000
_cell.length_c   1.000
_cell.angle_alpha   90.00
_cell.angle_beta   90.00
_cell.angle_gamma   90.00
#
_symmetry.space_group_name_H-M   'P 1'
#
loop_
_entity.id
_entity.type
_entity.pdbx_description
1 polymer ?
#
loop_
_entity_poly.entity_id
_entity_poly.type
_entity_poly.pdbx_seq_one_letter_code
_entity_poly.pdbx_strand_id
1 'polypeptide(L)'
;MESQSHSWKWTGNFLRLDTKVKDAQAAHKHFLLEFPSVLVHPLGPTLSASDGETTWNIAADQLEDVLEYAWEMLDPQSEQVMANIELLPQVTNPTCLPYRDSSGTESLLIRNLPPHLIPKAKLASTDLIPCFVCGEMFKLGTMRNHVGQHILFALYQVPDPWTILRPIEADPCGFCGREGCHTQLTKAGNSFKVVSDCEYHYSRMNYKSATTPSKATPCTNVPIHCPECPRSASGNHRTIWKYNALYHLISEHAGENQRLPEISPEFLINTFIRKQETEWMGISHQETDDYRHTHQIPDSDGIEMLVESQKRARERSGTESTTGSDSHKSKQTKT
;
A
#
# COMPACT_ATOMS: atom_id res chain seq x y z
N MET A 1 -39.16 -19.15 27.93
CA MET A 1 -38.49 -17.89 27.56
C MET A 1 -38.51 -17.85 26.05
N GLU A 2 -39.37 -17.02 25.45
CA GLU A 2 -39.36 -16.82 24.01
C GLU A 2 -38.03 -16.13 23.66
N SER A 3 -37.21 -16.83 22.87
CA SER A 3 -36.05 -16.25 22.22
C SER A 3 -36.56 -15.09 21.37
N GLN A 4 -36.35 -13.85 21.82
CA GLN A 4 -36.60 -12.68 20.98
C GLN A 4 -35.76 -12.88 19.73
N SER A 5 -36.44 -13.10 18.59
CA SER A 5 -35.79 -13.15 17.29
C SER A 5 -35.05 -11.83 17.11
N HIS A 6 -33.72 -11.91 17.15
CA HIS A 6 -32.86 -10.77 16.86
C HIS A 6 -33.03 -10.49 15.36
N SER A 7 -33.69 -9.39 15.04
CA SER A 7 -33.86 -8.93 13.66
C SER A 7 -33.54 -7.45 13.58
N TRP A 8 -32.98 -7.03 12.45
CA TRP A 8 -32.70 -5.63 12.18
C TRP A 8 -33.86 -5.03 11.38
N LYS A 9 -34.42 -3.94 11.87
CA LYS A 9 -35.51 -3.20 11.21
C LYS A 9 -34.97 -1.92 10.60
N TRP A 10 -35.28 -1.68 9.34
CA TRP A 10 -34.94 -0.41 8.71
C TRP A 10 -35.75 0.73 9.31
N THR A 11 -35.07 1.80 9.72
CA THR A 11 -35.70 2.95 10.37
C THR A 11 -36.20 4.02 9.39
N GLY A 12 -36.20 3.73 8.08
CA GLY A 12 -36.47 4.73 7.03
C GLY A 12 -35.36 5.77 6.82
N ASN A 13 -34.27 5.69 7.60
CA ASN A 13 -33.14 6.61 7.48
C ASN A 13 -32.10 6.06 6.50
N PHE A 14 -31.54 6.94 5.69
CA PHE A 14 -30.40 6.66 4.82
C PHE A 14 -29.11 7.19 5.45
N LEU A 15 -27.99 6.56 5.08
CA LEU A 15 -26.66 7.08 5.39
C LEU A 15 -26.53 8.51 4.87
N ARG A 16 -26.19 9.45 5.76
CA ARG A 16 -25.87 10.82 5.37
C ARG A 16 -24.37 10.92 5.12
N LEU A 17 -23.99 11.24 3.89
CA LEU A 17 -22.60 11.50 3.55
C LEU A 17 -22.19 12.87 4.06
N ASP A 18 -21.12 12.94 4.84
CA ASP A 18 -20.58 14.21 5.30
C ASP A 18 -19.99 14.98 4.14
N THR A 19 -20.74 15.96 3.64
CA THR A 19 -20.15 16.96 2.76
C THR A 19 -19.38 17.94 3.67
N LYS A 20 -18.04 17.84 3.70
CA LYS A 20 -17.16 18.82 4.39
C LYS A 20 -17.16 20.18 3.69
N VAL A 21 -18.29 20.59 3.14
CA VAL A 21 -18.44 21.79 2.34
C VAL A 21 -19.14 22.82 3.20
N LYS A 22 -18.36 23.51 4.04
CA LYS A 22 -18.92 24.52 4.93
C LYS A 22 -19.45 25.76 4.19
N ASP A 23 -18.99 26.05 2.97
CA ASP A 23 -19.35 27.30 2.27
C ASP A 23 -19.41 27.22 0.72
N ALA A 24 -19.23 26.06 0.09
CA ALA A 24 -19.29 25.93 -1.38
C ALA A 24 -20.57 25.21 -1.85
N GLN A 25 -21.03 25.52 -3.07
CA GLN A 25 -22.10 24.74 -3.69
C GLN A 25 -21.68 23.27 -3.77
N ALA A 26 -22.48 22.39 -3.17
CA ALA A 26 -22.22 20.96 -3.21
C ALA A 26 -22.35 20.47 -4.65
N ALA A 27 -21.22 20.15 -5.28
CA ALA A 27 -21.21 19.54 -6.61
C ALA A 27 -21.68 18.08 -6.53
N HIS A 28 -22.29 17.57 -7.61
CA HIS A 28 -22.74 16.17 -7.73
C HIS A 28 -21.69 15.15 -7.29
N LYS A 29 -20.41 15.40 -7.61
CA LYS A 29 -19.27 14.55 -7.21
C LYS A 29 -19.11 14.35 -5.69
N HIS A 30 -19.71 15.21 -4.86
CA HIS A 30 -19.67 15.06 -3.39
C HIS A 30 -20.69 14.03 -2.88
N PHE A 31 -21.60 13.56 -3.73
CA PHE A 31 -22.63 12.57 -3.40
C PHE A 31 -22.44 11.25 -4.15
N LEU A 32 -21.42 11.16 -4.99
CA LEU A 32 -21.08 9.93 -5.71
C LEU A 32 -20.11 9.12 -4.87
N LEU A 33 -20.48 7.89 -4.54
CA LEU A 33 -19.57 6.88 -3.99
C LEU A 33 -19.22 5.91 -5.12
N GLU A 34 -17.94 5.67 -5.31
CA GLU A 34 -17.42 4.67 -6.23
C GLU A 34 -16.78 3.56 -5.41
N PHE A 35 -17.17 2.32 -5.69
CA PHE A 35 -16.59 1.14 -5.06
C PHE A 35 -16.59 -0.03 -6.05
N PRO A 36 -15.64 -0.97 -5.93
CA PRO A 36 -15.66 -2.20 -6.70
C PRO A 36 -16.95 -2.98 -6.42
N SER A 37 -17.61 -3.47 -7.48
CA SER A 37 -18.84 -4.26 -7.35
C SER A 37 -18.65 -5.54 -6.52
N VAL A 38 -17.44 -6.06 -6.44
CA VAL A 38 -17.08 -7.23 -5.62
C VAL A 38 -17.24 -6.99 -4.11
N LEU A 39 -17.25 -5.72 -3.67
CA LEU A 39 -17.45 -5.33 -2.26
C LEU A 39 -18.92 -5.04 -1.93
N VAL A 40 -19.85 -5.37 -2.84
CA VAL A 40 -21.28 -5.10 -2.69
C VAL A 40 -22.00 -6.40 -2.47
N HIS A 41 -22.63 -6.54 -1.31
CA HIS A 41 -23.34 -7.75 -0.94
C HIS A 41 -24.85 -7.46 -0.85
N PRO A 42 -25.67 -8.04 -1.74
CA PRO A 42 -27.11 -7.85 -1.69
C PRO A 42 -27.69 -8.52 -0.44
N LEU A 43 -28.61 -7.83 0.22
CA LEU A 43 -29.38 -8.37 1.33
C LEU A 43 -30.75 -8.84 0.81
N GLY A 44 -31.32 -9.86 1.44
CA GLY A 44 -32.66 -10.37 1.13
C GLY A 44 -33.68 -9.97 2.20
N PRO A 45 -34.10 -8.69 2.28
CA PRO A 45 -35.01 -8.25 3.32
C PRO A 45 -36.42 -8.82 3.13
N THR A 46 -37.14 -8.95 4.24
CA THR A 46 -38.57 -9.27 4.29
C THR A 46 -39.37 -8.02 4.69
N LEU A 47 -40.66 -7.98 4.34
CA LEU A 47 -41.53 -6.92 4.83
C LEU A 47 -42.10 -7.31 6.20
N SER A 48 -42.04 -6.38 7.14
CA SER A 48 -42.68 -6.52 8.46
C SER A 48 -43.61 -5.33 8.69
N ALA A 49 -44.77 -5.58 9.30
CA ALA A 49 -45.67 -4.54 9.75
C ALA A 49 -45.61 -4.45 11.28
N SER A 50 -45.25 -3.28 11.82
CA SER A 50 -45.37 -2.98 13.25
C SER A 50 -46.00 -1.61 13.42
N ASP A 51 -46.97 -1.49 14.32
CA ASP A 51 -47.65 -0.22 14.66
C ASP A 51 -48.30 0.49 13.46
N GLY A 52 -48.72 -0.27 12.44
CA GLY A 52 -49.35 0.26 11.23
C GLY A 52 -48.38 0.75 10.16
N GLU A 53 -47.07 0.68 10.40
CA GLU A 53 -46.04 0.99 9.40
C GLU A 53 -45.41 -0.29 8.85
N THR A 54 -45.32 -0.37 7.51
CA THR A 54 -44.62 -1.45 6.81
C THR A 54 -43.17 -1.03 6.61
N THR A 55 -42.23 -1.82 7.14
CA THR A 55 -40.79 -1.60 6.98
C THR A 55 -40.05 -2.87 6.58
N TRP A 56 -38.82 -2.70 6.08
CA TRP A 56 -37.90 -3.81 5.79
C TRP A 56 -37.34 -4.39 7.08
N ASN A 57 -37.31 -5.71 7.14
CA ASN A 57 -36.77 -6.50 8.24
C ASN A 57 -35.79 -7.53 7.70
N ILE A 58 -34.61 -7.59 8.31
CA ILE A 58 -33.55 -8.52 7.94
C ILE A 58 -33.25 -9.38 9.15
N ALA A 59 -33.17 -10.70 8.95
CA ALA A 59 -32.83 -11.63 10.02
C ALA A 59 -31.36 -11.41 10.46
N ALA A 60 -31.08 -11.51 11.76
CA ALA A 60 -29.74 -11.22 12.28
C ALA A 60 -28.68 -12.21 11.77
N ASP A 61 -29.04 -13.49 11.64
CA ASP A 61 -28.18 -14.53 11.05
C ASP A 61 -27.74 -14.18 9.62
N GLN A 62 -28.68 -13.75 8.77
CA GLN A 62 -28.36 -13.30 7.41
C GLN A 62 -27.40 -12.09 7.41
N LEU A 63 -27.57 -11.16 8.34
CA LEU A 63 -26.68 -10.00 8.45
C LEU A 63 -25.28 -10.39 8.91
N GLU A 64 -25.19 -11.30 9.89
CA GLU A 64 -23.91 -11.83 10.39
C GLU A 64 -23.19 -12.60 9.28
N ASP A 65 -23.87 -13.50 8.58
CA ASP A 65 -23.33 -14.26 7.45
C ASP A 65 -22.80 -13.34 6.35
N VAL A 66 -23.57 -12.30 5.98
CA VAL A 66 -23.15 -11.34 4.95
C VAL A 66 -21.99 -10.47 5.45
N LEU A 67 -21.96 -10.09 6.72
CA LEU A 67 -20.87 -9.32 7.29
C LEU A 67 -19.57 -10.14 7.34
N GLU A 68 -19.64 -11.39 7.77
CA GLU A 68 -18.50 -12.32 7.79
C GLU A 68 -17.98 -12.55 6.37
N TYR A 69 -18.88 -12.84 5.42
CA TYR A 69 -18.50 -12.97 4.01
C TYR A 69 -17.86 -11.70 3.45
N ALA A 70 -18.44 -10.53 3.73
CA ALA A 70 -17.90 -9.24 3.28
C ALA A 70 -16.50 -8.97 3.88
N TRP A 71 -16.29 -9.36 5.14
CA TRP A 71 -15.00 -9.24 5.80
C TRP A 71 -13.95 -10.18 5.21
N GLU A 72 -14.29 -11.46 5.00
CA GLU A 72 -13.40 -12.45 4.37
C GLU A 72 -13.02 -12.05 2.94
N MET A 73 -13.92 -11.40 2.20
CA MET A 73 -13.64 -10.87 0.87
C MET A 73 -12.60 -9.73 0.85
N LEU A 74 -12.34 -9.08 1.99
CA LEU A 74 -11.22 -8.14 2.12
C LEU A 74 -9.88 -8.83 2.35
N ASP A 75 -9.89 -10.16 2.52
CA ASP A 75 -8.73 -11.00 2.78
C ASP A 75 -7.95 -10.51 4.03
N PRO A 76 -8.56 -10.58 5.22
CA PRO A 76 -8.09 -9.89 6.42
C PRO A 76 -6.77 -10.43 6.99
N GLN A 77 -6.35 -11.60 6.53
CA GLN A 77 -5.07 -12.22 6.90
C GLN A 77 -3.95 -11.92 5.90
N SER A 78 -4.28 -11.33 4.76
CA SER A 78 -3.32 -11.01 3.70
C SER A 78 -2.73 -9.63 3.89
N GLU A 79 -1.49 -9.45 3.42
CA GLU A 79 -0.83 -8.15 3.40
C GLU A 79 -1.56 -7.12 2.53
N GLN A 80 -2.48 -7.58 1.68
CA GLN A 80 -3.27 -6.73 0.78
C GLN A 80 -4.46 -6.07 1.46
N VAL A 81 -4.83 -6.53 2.67
CA VAL A 81 -6.00 -6.05 3.42
C VAL A 81 -6.04 -4.51 3.54
N MET A 82 -4.88 -3.88 3.71
CA MET A 82 -4.78 -2.42 3.81
C MET A 82 -5.31 -1.72 2.55
N ALA A 83 -5.10 -2.27 1.35
CA ALA A 83 -5.60 -1.67 0.10
C ALA A 83 -7.08 -1.96 -0.03
N ASN A 84 -7.48 -3.19 0.28
CA ASN A 84 -8.86 -3.61 0.16
C ASN A 84 -9.75 -2.73 1.07
N ILE A 85 -9.27 -2.37 2.25
CA ILE A 85 -9.93 -1.43 3.17
C ILE A 85 -9.92 0.00 2.62
N GLU A 86 -8.87 0.46 1.94
CA GLU A 86 -8.87 1.78 1.28
C GLU A 86 -9.92 1.89 0.15
N LEU A 87 -10.41 0.75 -0.39
CA LEU A 87 -11.52 0.74 -1.37
C LEU A 87 -12.90 0.96 -0.72
N LEU A 88 -13.00 0.80 0.60
CA LEU A 88 -14.26 0.97 1.31
C LEU A 88 -14.58 2.47 1.49
N PRO A 89 -15.86 2.85 1.37
CA PRO A 89 -16.27 4.22 1.64
C PRO A 89 -16.02 4.57 3.10
N GLN A 90 -15.35 5.69 3.34
CA GLN A 90 -15.13 6.22 4.69
C GLN A 90 -16.27 7.15 5.09
N VAL A 91 -16.96 6.83 6.17
CA VAL A 91 -17.98 7.69 6.78
C VAL A 91 -17.35 8.37 7.99
N THR A 92 -17.19 9.71 7.94
CA THR A 92 -16.51 10.46 9.00
C THR A 92 -17.39 10.76 10.21
N ASN A 93 -18.71 10.70 10.05
CA ASN A 93 -19.67 10.92 11.11
C ASN A 93 -20.31 9.59 11.52
N PRO A 94 -19.80 8.94 12.59
CA PRO A 94 -20.34 7.67 13.06
C PRO A 94 -21.80 7.78 13.52
N THR A 95 -22.27 8.98 13.91
CA THR A 95 -23.69 9.17 14.29
C THR A 95 -24.63 9.08 13.08
N CYS A 96 -24.11 9.17 11.86
CA CYS A 96 -24.88 9.02 10.62
C CYS A 96 -25.04 7.55 10.18
N LEU A 97 -24.36 6.60 10.83
CA LEU A 97 -24.51 5.18 10.51
C LEU A 97 -25.87 4.69 11.04
N PRO A 98 -26.78 4.20 10.19
CA PRO A 98 -28.13 3.80 10.58
C PRO A 98 -28.18 2.42 11.29
N TYR A 99 -27.02 1.81 11.56
CA TYR A 99 -26.93 0.41 11.99
C TYR A 99 -26.99 0.28 13.51
N ARG A 100 -28.15 0.63 14.08
CA ARG A 100 -28.52 0.26 15.46
C ARG A 100 -29.60 -0.81 15.41
N ASP A 101 -29.57 -1.76 16.34
CA ASP A 101 -30.65 -2.73 16.50
C ASP A 101 -31.90 -2.10 17.15
N SER A 102 -32.93 -2.91 17.37
CA SER A 102 -34.18 -2.48 18.03
C SER A 102 -33.99 -1.98 19.46
N SER A 103 -32.86 -2.29 20.10
CA SER A 103 -32.48 -1.79 21.44
C SER A 103 -31.67 -0.49 21.42
N GLY A 104 -31.31 0.00 20.22
CA GLY A 104 -30.42 1.16 20.05
C GLY A 104 -28.94 0.82 20.15
N THR A 105 -28.58 -0.46 20.25
CA THR A 105 -27.19 -0.92 20.33
C THR A 105 -26.57 -0.96 18.93
N GLU A 106 -25.29 -0.60 18.81
CA GLU A 106 -24.57 -0.64 17.53
C GLU A 106 -24.48 -2.07 16.99
N SER A 107 -24.84 -2.24 15.73
CA SER A 107 -24.82 -3.50 15.00
C SER A 107 -23.90 -3.41 13.80
N LEU A 108 -23.58 -4.57 13.20
CA LEU A 108 -22.70 -4.70 12.03
C LEU A 108 -21.27 -4.19 12.31
N LEU A 109 -20.75 -4.50 13.49
CA LEU A 109 -19.41 -4.12 13.92
C LEU A 109 -18.45 -5.31 13.81
N ILE A 110 -17.29 -5.06 13.20
CA ILE A 110 -16.16 -5.99 13.26
C ILE A 110 -15.41 -5.73 14.55
N ARG A 111 -15.65 -6.58 15.56
CA ARG A 111 -15.12 -6.40 16.93
C ARG A 111 -13.65 -6.79 17.07
N ASN A 112 -13.23 -7.79 16.30
CA ASN A 112 -11.90 -8.40 16.41
C ASN A 112 -11.02 -7.97 15.24
N LEU A 113 -10.76 -6.67 15.12
CA LEU A 113 -9.87 -6.18 14.08
C LEU A 113 -8.44 -6.70 14.32
N PRO A 114 -7.79 -7.27 13.28
CA PRO A 114 -6.37 -7.57 13.32
C PRO A 114 -5.55 -6.39 13.84
N PRO A 115 -4.52 -6.62 14.69
CA PRO A 115 -3.73 -5.54 15.30
C PRO A 115 -3.11 -4.55 14.30
N HIS A 116 -2.81 -5.00 13.07
CA HIS A 116 -2.25 -4.18 12.00
C HIS A 116 -3.26 -3.22 11.37
N LEU A 117 -4.57 -3.45 11.56
CA LEU A 117 -5.65 -2.58 11.09
C LEU A 117 -6.09 -1.54 12.13
N ILE A 118 -5.67 -1.69 13.38
CA ILE A 118 -5.99 -0.75 14.44
C ILE A 118 -5.19 0.53 14.20
N PRO A 119 -5.83 1.69 13.96
CA PRO A 119 -5.12 2.94 13.70
C PRO A 119 -4.25 3.31 14.90
N LYS A 120 -2.93 3.32 14.70
CA LYS A 120 -1.98 3.83 15.69
C LYS A 120 -1.77 5.32 15.46
N ALA A 121 -1.67 6.08 16.56
CA ALA A 121 -1.28 7.47 16.50
C ALA A 121 0.07 7.57 15.77
N LYS A 122 0.10 8.33 14.67
CA LYS A 122 1.33 8.51 13.89
C LYS A 122 2.23 9.51 14.60
N LEU A 123 3.48 9.10 14.79
CA LEU A 123 4.55 9.95 15.28
C LEU A 123 4.91 11.02 14.23
N ALA A 124 5.38 12.17 14.70
CA ALA A 124 5.87 13.24 13.85
C ALA A 124 7.29 12.93 13.37
N SER A 125 7.65 13.40 12.16
CA SER A 125 8.99 13.18 11.60
C SER A 125 10.13 13.79 12.44
N THR A 126 9.79 14.69 13.37
CA THR A 126 10.73 15.36 14.29
C THR A 126 10.93 14.61 15.59
N ASP A 127 10.08 13.63 15.90
CA ASP A 127 10.15 12.89 17.16
C ASP A 127 11.45 12.08 17.23
N LEU A 128 12.10 12.11 18.39
CA LEU A 128 13.29 11.31 18.67
C LEU A 128 12.86 9.96 19.24
N ILE A 129 13.25 8.89 18.57
CA ILE A 129 12.90 7.52 18.93
C ILE A 129 14.13 6.61 18.79
N PRO A 130 14.25 5.55 19.60
CA PRO A 130 15.35 4.60 19.48
C PRO A 130 15.23 3.78 18.19
N CYS A 131 16.32 3.32 17.61
CA CYS A 131 16.28 2.31 16.56
C CYS A 131 16.00 0.93 17.18
N PHE A 132 15.12 0.10 16.59
CA PHE A 132 14.88 -1.25 17.11
C PHE A 132 16.06 -2.21 16.92
N VAL A 133 16.97 -1.89 15.99
CA VAL A 133 18.12 -2.73 15.64
C VAL A 133 19.31 -2.45 16.57
N CYS A 134 19.66 -1.18 16.77
CA CYS A 134 20.85 -0.80 17.57
C CYS A 134 20.55 0.01 18.85
N GLY A 135 19.31 0.45 19.07
CA GLY A 135 18.91 1.21 20.26
C GLY A 135 19.21 2.71 20.23
N GLU A 136 20.02 3.18 19.28
CA GLU A 136 20.42 4.59 19.18
C GLU A 136 19.26 5.51 18.79
N MET A 137 19.27 6.75 19.31
CA MET A 137 18.15 7.68 19.16
C MET A 137 18.28 8.51 17.87
N PHE A 138 17.25 8.47 17.01
CA PHE A 138 17.19 9.25 15.79
C PHE A 138 15.86 10.00 15.64
N LYS A 139 15.88 11.06 14.82
CA LYS A 139 14.62 11.67 14.35
C LYS A 139 13.91 10.66 13.46
N LEU A 140 12.60 10.51 13.64
CA LEU A 140 11.81 9.57 12.85
C LEU A 140 11.98 9.76 11.34
N GLY A 141 12.04 11.01 10.87
CA GLY A 141 12.23 11.34 9.46
C GLY A 141 13.58 10.89 8.86
N THR A 142 14.58 10.60 9.70
CA THR A 142 15.89 10.06 9.28
C THR A 142 16.02 8.55 9.51
N MET A 143 15.06 7.93 10.21
CA MET A 143 15.14 6.53 10.65
C MET A 143 15.27 5.56 9.48
N ARG A 144 14.57 5.79 8.35
CA ARG A 144 14.71 4.94 7.14
C ARG A 144 16.13 4.91 6.60
N ASN A 145 16.84 6.06 6.63
CA ASN A 145 18.24 6.09 6.19
C ASN A 145 19.11 5.26 7.13
N HIS A 146 18.91 5.41 8.43
CA HIS A 146 19.66 4.66 9.43
C HIS A 146 19.38 3.15 9.39
N VAL A 147 18.11 2.74 9.41
CA VAL A 147 17.69 1.32 9.29
C VAL A 147 18.15 0.73 7.96
N GLY A 148 18.11 1.49 6.88
CA GLY A 148 18.65 1.07 5.59
C GLY A 148 20.13 0.70 5.65
N GLN A 149 20.93 1.32 6.53
CA GLN A 149 22.33 0.95 6.71
C GLN A 149 22.40 -0.45 7.28
N HIS A 150 21.72 -0.71 8.41
CA HIS A 150 21.68 -2.04 9.01
C HIS A 150 21.27 -3.14 8.03
N ILE A 151 20.23 -2.87 7.22
CA ILE A 151 19.77 -3.83 6.19
C ILE A 151 20.87 -4.09 5.16
N LEU A 152 21.59 -3.05 4.69
CA LEU A 152 22.69 -3.23 3.76
C LEU A 152 23.88 -3.97 4.39
N PHE A 153 24.28 -3.63 5.62
CA PHE A 153 25.38 -4.32 6.29
C PHE A 153 25.07 -5.82 6.43
N ALA A 154 23.85 -6.15 6.82
CA ALA A 154 23.38 -7.54 6.88
C ALA A 154 23.34 -8.22 5.50
N LEU A 155 22.78 -7.54 4.48
CA LEU A 155 22.67 -8.06 3.11
C LEU A 155 24.05 -8.38 2.52
N TYR A 156 25.01 -7.47 2.69
CA TYR A 156 26.37 -7.61 2.17
C TYR A 156 27.28 -8.46 3.07
N GLN A 157 26.76 -8.97 4.20
CA GLN A 157 27.50 -9.79 5.17
C GLN A 157 28.77 -9.11 5.69
N VAL A 158 28.72 -7.78 5.83
CA VAL A 158 29.81 -6.97 6.38
C VAL A 158 29.49 -6.56 7.82
N PRO A 159 30.49 -6.45 8.71
CA PRO A 159 30.26 -6.06 10.09
C PRO A 159 29.60 -4.68 10.18
N ASP A 160 28.47 -4.62 10.87
CA ASP A 160 27.78 -3.37 11.13
C ASP A 160 28.60 -2.52 12.14
N PRO A 161 28.84 -1.22 11.87
CA PRO A 161 29.62 -0.36 12.76
C PRO A 161 28.90 -0.06 14.08
N TRP A 162 27.59 -0.35 14.19
CA TRP A 162 26.79 -0.11 15.38
C TRP A 162 26.72 -1.38 16.26
N THR A 163 26.42 -1.17 17.55
CA THR A 163 26.12 -2.31 18.44
C THR A 163 24.72 -2.83 18.14
N ILE A 164 24.64 -4.02 17.55
CA ILE A 164 23.38 -4.64 17.16
C ILE A 164 22.73 -5.32 18.36
N LEU A 165 21.58 -4.77 18.79
CA LEU A 165 20.74 -5.33 19.85
C LEU A 165 19.81 -6.41 19.31
N ARG A 166 19.40 -6.29 18.05
CA ARG A 166 18.53 -7.26 17.36
C ARG A 166 19.01 -7.47 15.92
N PRO A 167 19.20 -8.72 15.46
CA PRO A 167 19.62 -8.97 14.10
C PRO A 167 18.57 -8.53 13.08
N ILE A 168 19.00 -8.19 11.87
CA ILE A 168 18.13 -8.02 10.71
C ILE A 168 17.66 -9.40 10.26
N GLU A 169 16.35 -9.57 10.13
CA GLU A 169 15.73 -10.82 9.68
C GLU A 169 15.64 -10.86 8.13
N ALA A 170 14.91 -11.81 7.56
CA ALA A 170 14.93 -12.06 6.11
C ALA A 170 14.08 -11.07 5.30
N ASP A 171 12.94 -10.61 5.84
CA ASP A 171 12.08 -9.60 5.23
C ASP A 171 11.91 -8.34 6.09
N PRO A 172 13.01 -7.60 6.36
CA PRO A 172 12.97 -6.47 7.27
C PRO A 172 12.17 -5.30 6.70
N CYS A 173 11.36 -4.67 7.55
CA CYS A 173 10.69 -3.42 7.24
C CYS A 173 11.71 -2.29 7.03
N GLY A 174 11.68 -1.63 5.87
CA GLY A 174 12.58 -0.51 5.60
C GLY A 174 12.44 0.70 6.55
N PHE A 175 11.34 0.81 7.30
CA PHE A 175 11.18 1.87 8.31
C PHE A 175 11.83 1.53 9.66
N CYS A 176 11.79 0.27 10.10
CA CYS A 176 12.10 -0.10 11.50
C CYS A 176 13.04 -1.31 11.65
N GLY A 177 13.32 -2.03 10.58
CA GLY A 177 14.28 -3.14 10.51
C GLY A 177 13.74 -4.48 11.01
N ARG A 178 12.52 -4.55 11.54
CA ARG A 178 11.87 -5.78 12.02
C ARG A 178 10.99 -6.41 10.94
N GLU A 179 10.71 -7.71 11.04
CA GLU A 179 9.65 -8.37 10.26
C GLU A 179 8.23 -8.04 10.75
N GLY A 180 7.23 -8.45 9.97
CA GLY A 180 5.81 -8.43 10.33
C GLY A 180 5.12 -7.07 10.20
N CYS A 181 5.80 -6.05 9.65
CA CYS A 181 5.17 -4.78 9.32
C CYS A 181 4.55 -4.83 7.92
N HIS A 182 3.28 -4.51 7.82
CA HIS A 182 2.56 -4.43 6.55
C HIS A 182 2.80 -3.06 5.92
N THR A 183 3.31 -3.06 4.69
CA THR A 183 3.54 -1.84 3.90
C THR A 183 2.93 -1.99 2.53
N GLN A 184 2.28 -0.94 2.07
CA GLN A 184 1.61 -0.92 0.80
C GLN A 184 1.88 0.36 0.03
N LEU A 185 2.12 0.19 -1.26
CA LEU A 185 2.25 1.27 -2.21
C LEU A 185 0.94 1.42 -2.97
N THR A 186 0.33 2.59 -2.92
CA THR A 186 -0.91 2.89 -3.67
C THR A 186 -0.70 4.08 -4.58
N LYS A 187 -1.32 4.05 -5.76
CA LYS A 187 -1.23 5.15 -6.73
C LYS A 187 -2.16 6.29 -6.33
N ALA A 188 -1.63 7.49 -6.16
CA ALA A 188 -2.36 8.72 -5.83
C ALA A 188 -2.13 9.76 -6.93
N GLY A 189 -3.01 9.78 -7.94
CA GLY A 189 -2.85 10.60 -9.13
C GLY A 189 -1.59 10.23 -9.92
N ASN A 190 -0.65 11.17 -10.04
CA ASN A 190 0.64 10.98 -10.73
C ASN A 190 1.78 10.60 -9.78
N SER A 191 1.48 10.32 -8.51
CA SER A 191 2.46 9.93 -7.50
C SER A 191 2.08 8.63 -6.82
N PHE A 192 2.96 8.13 -5.95
CA PHE A 192 2.68 7.00 -5.08
C PHE A 192 2.58 7.48 -3.64
N LYS A 193 1.64 6.88 -2.92
CA LYS A 193 1.45 7.02 -1.48
C LYS A 193 1.89 5.71 -0.82
N VAL A 194 2.60 5.82 0.28
CA VAL A 194 2.94 4.67 1.13
C VAL A 194 1.97 4.63 2.30
N VAL A 195 1.41 3.46 2.56
CA VAL A 195 0.58 3.16 3.72
C VAL A 195 1.28 2.04 4.49
N SER A 196 1.32 2.15 5.81
CA SER A 196 1.93 1.11 6.63
C SER A 196 1.42 1.16 8.07
N ASP A 197 1.29 -0.01 8.67
CA ASP A 197 0.98 -0.25 10.08
C ASP A 197 2.21 -0.05 10.99
N CYS A 198 3.40 0.09 10.41
CA CYS A 198 4.64 0.30 11.11
C CYS A 198 4.56 1.59 11.94
N GLU A 199 5.00 1.51 13.19
CA GLU A 199 5.03 2.66 14.10
C GLU A 199 6.05 3.72 13.65
N TYR A 200 7.06 3.34 12.86
CA TYR A 200 8.05 4.26 12.27
C TYR A 200 7.65 4.73 10.87
N HIS A 201 6.46 4.41 10.39
CA HIS A 201 5.93 5.03 9.18
C HIS A 201 5.43 6.44 9.49
N TYR A 202 6.00 7.44 8.82
CA TYR A 202 5.55 8.84 8.88
C TYR A 202 4.91 9.28 7.54
N SER A 203 3.76 9.94 7.62
CA SER A 203 2.88 10.22 6.47
C SER A 203 3.43 11.23 5.45
N ARG A 204 4.49 11.97 5.79
CA ARG A 204 5.08 13.03 4.94
C ARG A 204 6.27 12.55 4.11
N MET A 205 6.49 11.24 3.98
CA MET A 205 7.54 10.71 3.11
C MET A 205 7.28 11.09 1.65
N ASN A 206 8.21 11.80 1.02
CA ASN A 206 8.18 12.05 -0.42
C ASN A 206 8.74 10.83 -1.16
N TYR A 207 7.86 10.02 -1.73
CA TYR A 207 8.24 8.78 -2.42
C TYR A 207 9.23 9.01 -3.57
N LYS A 208 8.95 9.99 -4.45
CA LYS A 208 9.80 10.29 -5.61
C LYS A 208 11.21 10.73 -5.21
N SER A 209 11.34 11.53 -4.15
CA SER A 209 12.66 11.91 -3.63
C SER A 209 13.38 10.73 -3.00
N ALA A 210 12.66 9.81 -2.37
CA ALA A 210 13.23 8.66 -1.69
C ALA A 210 13.75 7.58 -2.64
N THR A 211 13.28 7.53 -3.89
CA THR A 211 13.80 6.60 -4.91
C THR A 211 15.15 7.02 -5.49
N THR A 212 15.59 8.26 -5.23
CA THR A 212 16.83 8.83 -5.76
C THR A 212 17.83 9.03 -4.62
N PRO A 213 19.00 8.38 -4.64
CA PRO A 213 19.97 8.53 -3.56
C PRO A 213 20.55 9.94 -3.58
N SER A 214 20.80 10.51 -2.41
CA SER A 214 21.58 11.73 -2.24
C SER A 214 22.54 11.59 -1.06
N LYS A 215 23.59 12.41 -0.97
CA LYS A 215 24.50 12.39 0.19
C LYS A 215 23.77 12.57 1.53
N ALA A 216 22.70 13.35 1.56
CA ALA A 216 21.92 13.61 2.77
C ALA A 216 20.89 12.50 3.06
N THR A 217 20.40 11.82 2.02
CA THR A 217 19.41 10.75 2.11
C THR A 217 19.83 9.58 1.19
N PRO A 218 20.87 8.83 1.57
CA PRO A 218 21.46 7.84 0.67
C PRO A 218 20.59 6.61 0.47
N CYS A 219 19.77 6.24 1.46
CA CYS A 219 18.91 5.05 1.40
C CYS A 219 17.75 5.21 0.40
N THR A 220 17.78 4.37 -0.63
CA THR A 220 16.68 4.20 -1.59
C THR A 220 15.80 2.99 -1.31
N ASN A 221 15.92 2.37 -0.12
CA ASN A 221 15.03 1.30 0.30
C ASN A 221 13.61 1.83 0.46
N VAL A 222 12.82 1.73 -0.60
CA VAL A 222 11.43 2.15 -0.66
C VAL A 222 10.55 0.96 -1.02
N PRO A 223 9.26 0.99 -0.68
CA PRO A 223 8.34 -0.04 -1.13
C PRO A 223 8.16 0.05 -2.65
N ILE A 224 8.14 -1.09 -3.35
CA ILE A 224 7.94 -1.21 -4.80
C ILE A 224 6.94 -2.32 -5.09
N HIS A 225 6.36 -2.34 -6.30
CA HIS A 225 5.47 -3.42 -6.72
C HIS A 225 6.25 -4.56 -7.38
N CYS A 226 6.00 -5.81 -6.95
CA CYS A 226 6.50 -7.00 -7.65
C CYS A 226 5.60 -7.34 -8.84
N PRO A 227 6.06 -7.22 -10.10
CA PRO A 227 5.21 -7.47 -11.27
C PRO A 227 4.79 -8.94 -11.42
N GLU A 228 5.55 -9.87 -10.81
CA GLU A 228 5.30 -11.32 -10.86
C GLU A 228 4.22 -11.77 -9.86
N CYS A 229 4.00 -10.97 -8.81
CA CYS A 229 2.92 -11.24 -7.86
C CYS A 229 1.54 -11.02 -8.50
N PRO A 230 0.53 -11.85 -8.17
CA PRO A 230 -0.85 -11.58 -8.54
C PRO A 230 -1.32 -10.19 -8.10
N ARG A 231 -2.25 -9.63 -8.86
CA ARG A 231 -2.88 -8.35 -8.49
C ARG A 231 -3.95 -8.57 -7.42
N SER A 232 -3.97 -7.66 -6.46
CA SER A 232 -5.04 -7.53 -5.46
C SER A 232 -6.37 -7.14 -6.09
N ALA A 233 -7.45 -7.17 -5.30
CA ALA A 233 -8.76 -6.63 -5.68
C ALA A 233 -8.69 -5.14 -6.05
N SER A 234 -7.75 -4.39 -5.47
CA SER A 234 -7.46 -2.99 -5.84
C SER A 234 -6.76 -2.83 -7.20
N GLY A 235 -6.39 -3.94 -7.85
CA GLY A 235 -5.65 -3.96 -9.12
C GLY A 235 -4.15 -3.71 -8.99
N ASN A 236 -3.64 -3.49 -7.78
CA ASN A 236 -2.22 -3.30 -7.49
C ASN A 236 -1.52 -4.65 -7.23
N HIS A 237 -0.27 -4.77 -7.68
CA HIS A 237 0.59 -5.90 -7.34
C HIS A 237 1.05 -5.84 -5.88
N ARG A 238 1.54 -6.97 -5.33
CA ARG A 238 2.12 -7.03 -3.98
C ARG A 238 3.23 -5.98 -3.83
N THR A 239 3.27 -5.33 -2.67
CA THR A 239 4.29 -4.35 -2.31
C THR A 239 5.40 -5.04 -1.53
N ILE A 240 6.65 -4.82 -1.92
CA ILE A 240 7.85 -5.36 -1.26
C ILE A 240 8.87 -4.25 -1.04
N TRP A 241 9.82 -4.41 -0.13
CA TRP A 241 10.93 -3.45 0.02
C TRP A 241 11.99 -3.66 -1.06
N LYS A 242 12.48 -2.55 -1.64
CA LYS A 242 13.51 -2.58 -2.70
C LYS A 242 14.69 -3.49 -2.36
N TYR A 243 15.26 -3.36 -1.17
CA TYR A 243 16.44 -4.16 -0.77
C TYR A 243 16.12 -5.65 -0.61
N ASN A 244 14.85 -6.02 -0.36
CA ASN A 244 14.41 -7.40 -0.18
C ASN A 244 13.93 -8.02 -1.51
N ALA A 245 13.95 -7.26 -2.61
CA ALA A 245 13.32 -7.69 -3.86
C ALA A 245 13.93 -8.98 -4.44
N LEU A 246 15.25 -9.14 -4.37
CA LEU A 246 15.91 -10.36 -4.83
C LEU A 246 15.52 -11.57 -3.95
N TYR A 247 15.50 -11.40 -2.63
CA TYR A 247 15.08 -12.44 -1.71
C TYR A 247 13.63 -12.87 -1.95
N HIS A 248 12.71 -11.91 -2.12
CA HIS A 248 11.31 -12.18 -2.46
C HIS A 248 11.18 -12.94 -3.78
N LEU A 249 11.90 -12.54 -4.83
CA LEU A 249 11.90 -13.25 -6.12
C LEU A 249 12.39 -14.70 -5.98
N ILE A 250 13.45 -14.94 -5.20
CA ILE A 250 13.99 -16.29 -4.99
C ILE A 250 13.03 -17.15 -4.17
N SER A 251 12.47 -16.60 -3.08
CA SER A 251 11.65 -17.35 -2.13
C SER A 251 10.23 -17.64 -2.65
N GLU A 252 9.66 -16.75 -3.46
CA GLU A 252 8.26 -16.87 -3.88
C GLU A 252 8.05 -17.10 -5.37
N HIS A 253 9.04 -16.73 -6.20
CA HIS A 253 8.89 -16.79 -7.66
C HIS A 253 9.91 -17.71 -8.35
N ALA A 254 10.91 -18.25 -7.64
CA ALA A 254 11.79 -19.23 -8.24
C ALA A 254 11.01 -20.51 -8.52
N GLY A 255 11.10 -21.01 -9.76
CA GLY A 255 10.48 -22.29 -10.13
C GLY A 255 11.16 -23.47 -9.43
N GLU A 256 10.67 -24.69 -9.67
CA GLU A 256 11.19 -25.94 -9.06
C GLU A 256 12.72 -26.10 -9.21
N ASN A 257 13.30 -25.57 -10.29
CA ASN A 257 14.74 -25.62 -10.56
C ASN A 257 15.52 -24.41 -10.00
N GLN A 258 14.93 -23.66 -9.06
CA GLN A 258 15.48 -22.41 -8.51
C GLN A 258 15.79 -21.33 -9.56
N ARG A 259 15.18 -21.45 -10.75
CA ARG A 259 15.34 -20.48 -11.82
C ARG A 259 14.39 -19.32 -11.57
N LEU A 260 14.94 -18.11 -11.53
CA LEU A 260 14.16 -16.87 -11.46
C LEU A 260 13.27 -16.68 -12.70
N PRO A 261 12.11 -16.03 -12.55
CA PRO A 261 11.26 -15.68 -13.68
C PRO A 261 11.97 -14.70 -14.63
N GLU A 262 11.40 -14.48 -15.81
CA GLU A 262 11.91 -13.46 -16.72
C GLU A 262 11.54 -12.06 -16.20
N ILE A 263 12.50 -11.41 -15.56
CA ILE A 263 12.26 -10.12 -14.91
C ILE A 263 12.35 -8.98 -15.95
N SER A 264 11.34 -8.12 -15.97
CA SER A 264 11.37 -6.93 -16.84
C SER A 264 12.59 -6.03 -16.54
N PRO A 265 13.22 -5.42 -17.56
CA PRO A 265 14.36 -4.53 -17.33
C PRO A 265 14.03 -3.32 -16.45
N GLU A 266 12.79 -2.82 -16.50
CA GLU A 266 12.35 -1.72 -15.62
C GLU A 266 12.32 -2.12 -14.14
N PHE A 267 11.89 -3.35 -13.82
CA PHE A 267 11.92 -3.85 -12.44
C PHE A 267 13.36 -4.07 -11.96
N LEU A 268 14.25 -4.60 -12.80
CA LEU A 268 15.68 -4.72 -12.48
C LEU A 268 16.31 -3.36 -12.16
N ILE A 269 16.02 -2.34 -12.97
CA ILE A 269 16.49 -0.96 -12.73
C ILE A 269 15.98 -0.43 -11.39
N ASN A 270 14.70 -0.68 -11.06
CA ASN A 270 14.07 -0.17 -9.84
C ASN A 270 14.55 -0.89 -8.56
N THR A 271 14.95 -2.15 -8.67
CA THR A 271 15.45 -2.96 -7.54
C THR A 271 16.93 -2.78 -7.27
N PHE A 272 17.68 -2.32 -8.27
CA PHE A 272 19.14 -2.25 -8.17
C PHE A 272 19.65 -1.21 -7.16
N ILE A 273 20.55 -1.65 -6.29
CA ILE A 273 21.23 -0.83 -5.27
C ILE A 273 22.52 -0.29 -5.87
N ARG A 274 22.70 1.02 -5.96
CA ARG A 274 23.87 1.61 -6.67
C ARG A 274 25.14 1.54 -5.79
N LYS A 275 26.34 1.43 -6.39
CA LYS A 275 27.61 1.49 -5.63
C LYS A 275 27.74 2.80 -4.85
N GLN A 276 27.33 3.90 -5.47
CA GLN A 276 27.37 5.21 -4.82
C GLN A 276 26.45 5.27 -3.57
N GLU A 277 25.33 4.56 -3.62
CA GLU A 277 24.40 4.43 -2.50
C GLU A 277 25.02 3.58 -1.39
N THR A 278 25.62 2.43 -1.69
CA THR A 278 26.30 1.60 -0.68
C THR A 278 27.47 2.33 -0.03
N GLU A 279 28.26 3.08 -0.82
CA GLU A 279 29.34 3.93 -0.33
C GLU A 279 28.86 5.01 0.64
N TRP A 280 27.81 5.75 0.29
CA TRP A 280 27.23 6.76 1.20
C TRP A 280 26.60 6.14 2.45
N MET A 281 26.35 4.84 2.44
CA MET A 281 25.83 4.07 3.57
C MET A 281 26.94 3.39 4.38
N GLY A 282 28.21 3.57 4.00
CA GLY A 282 29.37 3.11 4.75
C GLY A 282 29.97 1.78 4.30
N ILE A 283 29.50 1.18 3.20
CA ILE A 283 30.07 -0.04 2.62
C ILE A 283 31.01 0.36 1.49
N SER A 284 32.25 -0.12 1.52
CA SER A 284 33.24 0.25 0.50
C SER A 284 32.87 -0.28 -0.89
N HIS A 285 33.44 0.34 -1.93
CA HIS A 285 33.30 -0.17 -3.30
C HIS A 285 33.84 -1.59 -3.43
N GLN A 286 34.96 -1.90 -2.77
CA GLN A 286 35.57 -3.23 -2.79
C GLN A 286 34.63 -4.29 -2.21
N GLU A 287 34.05 -4.05 -1.03
CA GLU A 287 33.07 -4.97 -0.42
C GLU A 287 31.83 -5.14 -1.31
N THR A 288 31.39 -4.05 -1.95
CA THR A 288 30.26 -4.11 -2.89
C THR A 288 30.59 -4.97 -4.10
N ASP A 289 31.79 -4.82 -4.66
CA ASP A 289 32.26 -5.55 -5.85
C ASP A 289 32.51 -7.03 -5.53
N ASP A 290 33.13 -7.33 -4.38
CA ASP A 290 33.37 -8.70 -3.93
C ASP A 290 32.05 -9.44 -3.69
N TYR A 291 31.07 -8.78 -3.07
CA TYR A 291 29.74 -9.35 -2.85
C TYR A 291 29.04 -9.63 -4.19
N ARG A 292 29.05 -8.67 -5.12
CA ARG A 292 28.41 -8.84 -6.43
C ARG A 292 29.09 -9.93 -7.26
N HIS A 293 30.42 -9.99 -7.25
CA HIS A 293 31.17 -11.02 -7.94
C HIS A 293 30.85 -12.41 -7.39
N THR A 294 30.84 -12.56 -6.06
CA THR A 294 30.54 -13.83 -5.38
C THR A 294 29.12 -14.32 -5.69
N HIS A 295 28.15 -13.42 -5.77
CA HIS A 295 26.74 -13.74 -6.01
C HIS A 295 26.30 -13.60 -7.47
N GLN A 296 27.24 -13.36 -8.40
CA GLN A 296 26.97 -13.18 -9.84
C GLN A 296 25.93 -12.07 -10.13
N ILE A 297 25.92 -11.01 -9.33
CA ILE A 297 25.04 -9.86 -9.50
C ILE A 297 25.67 -8.89 -10.51
N PRO A 298 24.97 -8.48 -11.57
CA PRO A 298 25.49 -7.54 -12.56
C PRO A 298 25.97 -6.22 -11.94
N ASP A 299 26.99 -5.62 -12.53
CA ASP A 299 27.51 -4.36 -12.05
C ASP A 299 26.61 -3.15 -12.41
N SER A 300 26.75 -2.06 -11.65
CA SER A 300 25.95 -0.83 -11.80
C SER A 300 26.04 -0.23 -13.18
N ASP A 301 27.22 -0.28 -13.78
CA ASP A 301 27.51 0.33 -15.07
C ASP A 301 26.72 -0.36 -16.18
N GLY A 302 26.50 -1.67 -16.05
CA GLY A 302 25.64 -2.45 -16.94
C GLY A 302 24.18 -1.97 -16.91
N ILE A 303 23.70 -1.60 -15.72
CA ILE A 303 22.32 -1.13 -15.53
C ILE A 303 22.16 0.32 -15.97
N GLU A 304 23.17 1.18 -15.77
CA GLU A 304 23.15 2.54 -16.30
C GLU A 304 23.02 2.56 -17.82
N MET A 305 23.72 1.66 -18.52
CA MET A 305 23.54 1.48 -19.96
C MET A 305 22.10 1.06 -20.32
N LEU A 306 21.50 0.14 -19.55
CA LEU A 306 20.10 -0.27 -19.74
C LEU A 306 19.14 0.91 -19.54
N VAL A 307 19.33 1.71 -18.48
CA VAL A 307 18.54 2.92 -18.20
C VAL A 307 18.60 3.90 -19.37
N GLU A 308 19.81 4.19 -19.85
CA GLU A 308 20.02 5.12 -20.97
C GLU A 308 19.39 4.58 -22.26
N SER A 309 19.48 3.27 -22.51
CA SER A 309 18.82 2.63 -23.66
C SER A 309 17.30 2.75 -23.60
N GLN A 310 16.69 2.56 -22.43
CA GLN A 310 15.24 2.71 -22.23
C GLN A 310 14.79 4.15 -22.40
N LYS A 311 15.58 5.10 -21.88
CA LYS A 311 15.30 6.53 -22.03
C LYS A 311 15.27 6.93 -23.51
N ARG A 312 16.29 6.51 -24.27
CA ARG A 312 16.36 6.74 -25.73
C ARG A 312 15.20 6.08 -26.47
N ALA A 313 14.80 4.86 -26.08
CA ALA A 313 13.65 4.19 -26.68
C ALA A 313 12.34 4.97 -26.44
N ARG A 314 12.10 5.44 -25.21
CA ARG A 314 10.94 6.25 -24.85
C ARG A 314 10.91 7.59 -25.61
N GLU A 315 12.05 8.26 -25.74
CA GLU A 315 12.17 9.51 -26.50
C GLU A 315 11.84 9.31 -27.99
N ARG A 316 12.28 8.20 -28.61
CA ARG A 316 11.95 7.87 -30.00
C ARG A 316 10.47 7.58 -30.21
N SER A 317 9.84 6.80 -29.33
CA SER A 317 8.40 6.50 -29.43
C SER A 317 7.51 7.73 -29.22
N GLY A 318 7.96 8.74 -28.46
CA GLY A 318 7.23 9.97 -28.25
C GLY A 318 7.18 10.90 -29.48
N THR A 319 8.16 10.81 -30.38
CA THR A 319 8.27 11.72 -31.54
C THR A 319 7.47 11.31 -32.77
N GLU A 320 6.94 10.08 -32.86
CA GLU A 320 6.22 9.59 -34.05
C GLU A 320 4.71 9.85 -34.05
N SER A 321 4.13 10.49 -33.01
CA SER A 321 2.67 10.65 -32.86
C SER A 321 2.08 12.04 -33.20
N THR A 322 2.82 12.95 -33.84
CA THR A 322 2.33 14.33 -34.14
C THR A 322 2.19 14.70 -35.62
N THR A 323 2.38 13.78 -36.57
CA THR A 323 2.21 14.08 -38.00
C THR A 323 1.08 13.27 -38.62
N GLY A 324 -0.16 13.73 -38.49
CA GLY A 324 -1.27 13.14 -39.26
C GLY A 324 -2.66 13.29 -38.67
N SER A 325 -3.13 14.52 -38.42
CA SER A 325 -4.56 14.80 -38.22
C SER A 325 -4.89 16.25 -38.60
N ASP A 326 -4.51 16.66 -39.80
CA ASP A 326 -5.19 17.76 -40.50
C ASP A 326 -6.25 17.14 -41.40
N SER A 327 -7.49 17.10 -40.92
CA SER A 327 -8.65 16.70 -41.73
C SER A 327 -9.81 17.67 -41.51
N HIS A 328 -9.93 18.57 -42.50
CA HIS A 328 -11.12 19.24 -43.00
C HIS A 328 -12.29 19.54 -42.04
N LYS A 329 -12.38 20.81 -41.63
CA LYS A 329 -13.68 21.47 -41.35
C LYS A 329 -14.30 21.93 -42.66
N SER A 330 -15.24 21.17 -43.20
CA SER A 330 -16.21 21.66 -44.19
C SER A 330 -17.24 22.56 -43.50
N LYS A 331 -17.30 23.82 -43.95
CA LYS A 331 -18.38 24.77 -43.61
C LYS A 331 -19.67 24.29 -44.29
N GLN A 332 -20.69 23.92 -43.51
CA GLN A 332 -22.06 23.91 -43.98
C GLN A 332 -22.74 25.21 -43.57
N THR A 333 -23.06 26.02 -44.58
CA THR A 333 -23.94 27.19 -44.53
C THR A 333 -25.38 26.71 -44.45
N LYS A 334 -26.15 27.18 -43.47
CA LYS A 334 -27.61 27.00 -43.40
C LYS A 334 -28.30 28.07 -44.25
N THR A 335 -29.17 27.62 -45.16
CA THR A 335 -30.33 28.36 -45.69
C THR A 335 -31.53 28.16 -44.79
#